data_AF-A0A6I1JIK0-F1
#
_entry.id   AF-A0A6I1JIK0-F1
#
_cell.length_a   1.000
_cell.length_b   1.000
_cell.length_c   1.000
_cell.angle_alpha   90.00
_cell.angle_beta   90.00
_cell.angle_gamma   90.00
#
_symmetry.space_group_name_H-M   'P 1'
#
loop_
_entity.id
_entity.type
_entity.pdbx_description
1 polymer ?
#
loop_
_entity_poly.entity_id
_entity_poly.type
_entity_poly.pdbx_seq_one_letter_code
_entity_poly.pdbx_strand_id
1 'polypeptide(L)' 'MPASNLFFSDRGRGGSQTLAARRVLVAWSGPGALVVVTHQVNITDLTEIFPASDEGIVLERRGAGWIVAGRFRL' A
#
# COMPACT_ATOMS: atom_id res chain seq x y z
N MET A 1 1.34 -25.63 -16.71
CA MET A 1 2.47 -25.13 -15.89
C MET A 1 2.34 -23.63 -15.77
N PRO A 2 2.29 -23.01 -14.59
CA PRO A 2 2.36 -21.55 -14.53
C PRO A 2 3.74 -21.10 -14.10
N ALA A 3 4.34 -20.27 -14.96
CA ALA A 3 5.55 -19.51 -14.69
C ALA A 3 5.22 -18.34 -13.74
N SER A 4 5.38 -18.56 -12.45
CA SER A 4 5.19 -17.54 -11.40
C SER A 4 6.43 -16.65 -11.18
N ASN A 5 7.45 -16.74 -12.05
CA ASN A 5 8.77 -16.17 -11.79
C ASN A 5 9.07 -14.85 -12.52
N LEU A 6 8.07 -14.16 -13.08
CA LEU A 6 8.31 -12.95 -13.88
C LEU A 6 8.37 -11.64 -13.06
N PHE A 7 8.12 -11.65 -11.75
CA PHE A 7 8.08 -10.41 -10.95
C PHE A 7 9.44 -9.96 -10.37
N PHE A 8 10.46 -10.83 -10.33
CA PHE A 8 11.74 -10.52 -9.67
C PHE A 8 12.78 -9.79 -10.54
N SER A 9 12.52 -9.61 -11.84
CA SER A 9 13.51 -9.01 -12.77
C SER A 9 13.36 -7.50 -12.98
N ASP A 10 12.33 -6.85 -12.42
CA ASP A 10 12.07 -5.44 -12.70
C ASP A 10 11.90 -4.60 -11.41
N ARG A 11 13.01 -4.43 -10.69
CA ARG A 11 13.11 -3.44 -9.60
C ARG A 11 12.85 -2.00 -10.08
N GLY A 12 12.84 -1.73 -11.40
CA GLY A 12 12.54 -0.42 -11.98
C GLY A 12 11.04 -0.13 -12.12
N ARG A 13 10.19 -1.15 -12.31
CA ARG A 13 8.73 -1.00 -12.37
C ARG A 13 8.04 -0.90 -11.02
N GLY A 14 8.61 -1.50 -9.97
CA GLY A 14 8.06 -1.43 -8.61
C GLY A 14 7.89 0.03 -8.15
N GLY A 15 8.94 0.85 -8.24
CA GLY A 15 8.89 2.25 -7.80
C GLY A 15 7.90 3.12 -8.57
N SER A 16 7.68 2.89 -9.87
CA SER A 16 6.72 3.67 -10.66
C SER A 16 5.27 3.32 -10.33
N GLN A 17 4.97 2.05 -10.05
CA GLN A 17 3.64 1.62 -9.60
C GLN A 17 3.32 2.15 -8.19
N THR A 18 4.30 2.18 -7.30
CA THR A 18 4.11 2.70 -5.94
C THR A 18 3.94 4.22 -5.92
N LEU A 19 4.64 4.95 -6.79
CA LEU A 19 4.43 6.40 -6.97
C LEU A 19 3.01 6.75 -7.45
N ALA A 20 2.46 5.97 -8.39
CA ALA A 20 1.10 6.17 -8.87
C ALA A 20 0.06 5.89 -7.77
N ALA A 21 0.23 4.81 -7.00
CA ALA A 21 -0.63 4.49 -5.86
C ALA A 21 -0.58 5.61 -4.79
N ARG A 22 0.62 6.14 -4.50
CA ARG A 22 0.78 7.26 -3.56
C ARG A 22 0.05 8.52 -4.00
N ARG A 23 0.07 8.85 -5.30
CA ARG A 23 -0.67 10.00 -5.83
C ARG A 23 -2.18 9.85 -5.64
N VAL A 24 -2.74 8.67 -5.91
CA VAL A 24 -4.16 8.39 -5.70
C VAL A 24 -4.53 8.54 -4.23
N LEU A 25 -3.73 7.96 -3.32
CA LEU A 25 -3.94 8.06 -1.88
C LEU A 25 -3.91 9.51 -1.37
N VAL A 26 -2.94 10.31 -1.84
CA VAL A 26 -2.80 11.71 -1.41
C VAL A 26 -3.91 12.61 -1.97
N ALA A 27 -4.34 12.35 -3.21
CA ALA A 27 -5.39 13.12 -3.88
C ALA A 27 -6.81 12.76 -3.43
N TRP A 28 -6.98 11.61 -2.76
CA TRP A 28 -8.28 11.19 -2.29
C TRP A 28 -8.80 12.11 -1.18
N SER A 29 -10.02 12.61 -1.38
CA SER A 29 -10.73 13.55 -0.49
C SER A 29 -12.24 13.24 -0.43
N GLY A 30 -12.63 12.01 -0.80
CA GLY A 30 -14.02 11.57 -0.75
C GLY A 30 -14.54 11.39 0.68
N PRO A 31 -15.88 11.32 0.87
CA PRO A 31 -16.45 11.02 2.17
C PRO A 31 -16.15 9.58 2.61
N GLY A 32 -16.06 9.33 3.92
CA GLY A 32 -15.91 8.00 4.50
C GLY A 32 -14.46 7.52 4.60
N ALA A 33 -14.22 6.24 4.31
CA ALA A 33 -12.90 5.61 4.34
C ALA A 33 -12.54 5.05 2.95
N LEU A 34 -11.29 5.26 2.53
CA LEU A 34 -10.73 4.64 1.33
C LEU A 34 -10.15 3.27 1.69
N VAL A 35 -10.68 2.21 1.09
CA VAL A 35 -10.10 0.87 1.18
C VAL A 35 -9.21 0.64 -0.04
N VAL A 36 -7.93 0.35 0.19
CA VAL A 36 -6.96 0.02 -0.87
C VAL A 36 -6.49 -1.41 -0.70
N VAL A 37 -6.73 -2.23 -1.72
CA VAL A 37 -6.24 -3.61 -1.78
C VAL A 37 -5.01 -3.64 -2.67
N THR A 38 -3.87 -4.02 -2.11
CA THR A 38 -2.60 -4.04 -2.82
C THR A 38 -1.66 -5.11 -2.25
N HIS A 39 -0.44 -5.19 -2.77
CA HIS A 39 0.57 -6.13 -2.32
C HIS A 39 1.37 -5.60 -1.12
N GLN A 40 1.95 -6.52 -0.35
CA GLN A 40 2.82 -6.22 0.79
C GLN A 40 3.90 -5.17 0.47
N VAL A 41 4.53 -5.24 -0.70
CA VAL A 41 5.60 -4.32 -1.10
C VAL A 41 5.12 -2.86 -1.19
N ASN A 42 3.88 -2.62 -1.64
CA ASN A 42 3.32 -1.27 -1.69
C ASN A 42 2.92 -0.77 -0.30
N ILE A 43 2.40 -1.66 0.55
CA ILE A 43 2.11 -1.32 1.96
C ILE A 43 3.40 -0.93 2.67
N THR A 44 4.46 -1.71 2.47
CA THR A 44 5.77 -1.47 3.08
C THR A 44 6.37 -0.15 2.62
N ASP A 45 6.35 0.16 1.33
CA ASP A 45 6.89 1.44 0.84
C ASP A 45 6.09 2.66 1.35
N LEU A 46 4.77 2.52 1.51
CA LEU A 46 3.90 3.59 1.99
C LEU A 46 3.96 3.83 3.51
N THR A 47 4.26 2.79 4.29
CA THR A 47 4.07 2.81 5.75
C THR A 47 5.30 2.38 6.55
N GLU A 48 6.33 1.88 5.87
CA GLU A 48 7.51 1.21 6.45
C GLU A 48 7.18 -0.05 7.28
N ILE A 49 5.92 -0.52 7.23
CA ILE A 49 5.46 -1.72 7.92
C ILE A 49 5.49 -2.91 6.95
N PHE A 50 6.03 -4.04 7.42
CA PHE A 50 5.96 -5.33 6.75
C PHE A 50 4.78 -6.14 7.32
N PRO A 51 3.57 -6.08 6.72
CA PRO A 51 2.41 -6.80 7.23
C PRO A 51 2.53 -8.31 7.00
N ALA A 52 1.87 -9.09 7.86
CA ALA A 52 1.66 -10.51 7.62
C ALA A 52 0.67 -10.75 6.46
N SER A 53 0.72 -11.94 5.88
CA SER A 53 -0.32 -12.40 4.95
C SER A 53 -1.63 -12.55 5.69
N ASP A 54 -2.64 -11.73 5.37
CA ASP A 54 -3.95 -11.54 6.06
C ASP A 54 -4.10 -10.24 6.86
N GLU A 55 -3.05 -9.42 6.93
CA GLU A 55 -3.06 -8.23 7.77
C GLU A 55 -3.37 -6.94 7.00
N GLY A 56 -4.32 -6.16 7.53
CA GLY A 56 -4.64 -4.81 7.09
C GLY A 56 -4.07 -3.73 8.02
N ILE A 57 -3.62 -2.62 7.44
CA ILE A 57 -3.14 -1.44 8.16
C ILE A 57 -4.16 -0.30 8.01
N VAL A 58 -4.58 0.30 9.12
CA VAL A 58 -5.46 1.47 9.12
C VAL A 58 -4.61 2.72 9.29
N LEU A 59 -4.74 3.63 8.32
CA LEU A 59 -4.06 4.91 8.32
C LEU A 59 -5.06 6.03 8.59
N GLU A 60 -4.70 6.97 9.46
CA GLU A 60 -5.45 8.19 9.70
C GLU A 60 -4.68 9.38 9.10
N ARG A 61 -5.39 10.25 8.37
CA ARG A 61 -4.79 11.45 7.79
C ARG A 61 -4.54 12.49 8.88
N ARG A 62 -3.30 12.97 8.97
CA ARG A 62 -2.90 14.05 9.88
C ARG A 62 -2.16 15.12 9.07
N GLY A 63 -2.87 16.20 8.75
CA GLY A 63 -2.34 17.25 7.87
C GLY A 63 -2.00 16.71 6.48
N ALA A 64 -0.75 16.89 6.06
CA ALA A 64 -0.22 16.39 4.78
C ALA A 64 0.30 14.94 4.86
N GLY A 65 0.36 14.35 6.06
CA GLY A 65 0.88 13.01 6.30
C GLY A 65 -0.17 12.03 6.78
N TRP A 66 0.30 10.85 7.17
CA TRP A 66 -0.51 9.75 7.69
C TRP A 66 0.12 9.24 8.99
N ILE A 67 -0.73 8.82 9.92
CA ILE A 67 -0.32 8.06 11.09
C ILE A 67 -1.00 6.70 11.08
N VAL A 68 -0.37 5.71 11.69
CA VAL A 68 -0.98 4.38 11.86
C VAL A 68 -1.98 4.47 13.00
N ALA A 69 -3.25 4.28 12.68
CA ALA A 69 -4.35 4.28 13.65
C ALA A 69 -4.63 2.88 14.20
N GLY A 70 -4.28 1.82 13.45
CA GLY A 70 -4.48 0.45 13.89
C GLY A 70 -4.05 -0.58 12.86
N ARG A 71 -4.15 -1.85 13.28
CA ARG A 71 -3.87 -3.04 12.47
C ARG A 71 -4.98 -4.05 12.73
N PHE A 72 -5.38 -4.80 11.72
CA PHE A 72 -6.37 -5.87 11.86
C PHE A 72 -5.98 -7.07 11.01
N ARG A 73 -6.51 -8.25 11.36
CA ARG A 73 -6.40 -9.46 10.54
C ARG A 73 -7.76 -9.88 10.03
N LEU A 74 -7.78 -10.42 8.82
CA LEU A 74 -8.97 -10.98 8.17
C LEU A 74 -9.09 -12.48 8.44
#